data_AF-A0A7S2GSC6-F1
#
_entry.id   AF-A0A7S2GSC6-F1
#
_cell.length_a   1.000
_cell.length_b   1.000
_cell.length_c   1.000
_cell.angle_alpha   90.00
_cell.angle_beta   90.00
_cell.angle_gamma   90.00
#
_symmetry.space_group_name_H-M   'P 1'
#
loop_
_entity.id
_entity.type
_entity.pdbx_description
1 polymer ?
#
loop_
_entity_poly.entity_id
_entity_poly.type
_entity_poly.pdbx_seq_one_letter_code
_entity_poly.pdbx_strand_id
1 'polypeptide(L)'
;LVQDRSITCYEDQWLGMLAVGVLAVFVWCLGFALLLSHAIYVAPTRFESIAFQTRWAFLFIRYRPDVHWWALVIIVKGVVLNFGSLFISFGVGQIYWIVAVLIIYTYLLVVFWPWRHNINNYMDFY
;
A
#
# COMPACT_ATOMS: atom_id res chain seq x y z
N LEU A 1 1.41 -22.36 -5.13
CA LEU A 1 2.67 -22.33 -5.90
C LEU A 1 3.32 -23.70 -5.73
N VAL A 2 3.37 -24.49 -6.80
CA VAL A 2 4.02 -25.82 -6.79
C VAL A 2 5.51 -25.60 -6.55
N GLN A 3 6.10 -26.37 -5.62
CA GLN A 3 7.50 -26.24 -5.26
C GLN A 3 8.36 -26.94 -6.33
N ASP A 4 8.72 -26.21 -7.39
CA ASP A 4 9.66 -26.72 -8.40
C ASP A 4 11.06 -26.85 -7.78
N ARG A 5 11.42 -28.08 -7.38
CA ARG A 5 12.73 -28.44 -6.82
C ARG A 5 13.86 -28.51 -7.87
N SER A 6 13.60 -28.13 -9.11
CA SER A 6 14.59 -28.16 -10.19
C SER A 6 15.59 -27.01 -10.13
N ILE A 7 15.30 -25.96 -9.35
CA ILE A 7 16.21 -24.82 -9.17
C ILE A 7 16.93 -24.99 -7.83
N THR A 8 18.22 -25.31 -7.91
CA THR A 8 19.15 -25.34 -6.80
C THR A 8 19.46 -23.92 -6.34
N CYS A 9 19.41 -23.68 -5.03
CA CYS A 9 19.78 -22.39 -4.46
C CYS A 9 21.25 -22.08 -4.80
N TYR A 10 21.55 -20.81 -5.12
CA TYR A 10 22.88 -20.30 -5.48
C TYR A 10 23.45 -20.75 -6.83
N GLU A 11 22.65 -21.42 -7.67
CA GLU A 11 22.99 -21.63 -9.09
C GLU A 11 22.88 -20.30 -9.88
N ASP A 12 23.57 -20.19 -11.02
CA ASP A 12 23.54 -18.99 -11.88
C ASP A 12 22.11 -18.60 -12.29
N GLN A 13 21.24 -19.59 -12.53
CA GLN A 13 19.83 -19.36 -12.85
C GLN A 13 19.06 -18.73 -11.68
N TRP A 14 19.35 -19.14 -10.44
CA TRP A 14 18.74 -18.56 -9.23
C TRP A 14 19.23 -17.12 -9.01
N LEU A 15 20.54 -16.86 -9.20
CA LEU A 15 21.12 -15.52 -9.07
C LEU A 15 20.55 -14.53 -10.10
N GLY A 16 20.37 -14.97 -11.34
CA GLY A 16 19.73 -14.17 -12.39
C GLY A 16 18.28 -13.80 -12.03
N MET A 17 17.48 -14.77 -11.56
CA MET A 17 16.10 -14.54 -11.13
C MET A 17 16.02 -13.66 -9.88
N LEU A 18 16.93 -13.83 -8.91
CA LEU A 18 17.02 -12.99 -7.72
C LEU A 18 17.28 -11.53 -8.09
N ALA A 19 18.25 -11.27 -8.98
CA ALA A 19 18.59 -9.91 -9.41
C ALA A 19 17.38 -9.19 -10.03
N VAL A 20 16.65 -9.88 -10.93
CA VAL A 20 15.41 -9.34 -11.53
C VAL A 20 14.34 -9.10 -10.48
N GLY A 21 14.13 -10.04 -9.56
CA GLY A 21 13.16 -9.92 -8.47
C GLY A 21 13.46 -8.72 -7.55
N VAL A 22 14.72 -8.54 -7.17
CA VAL A 22 15.18 -7.41 -6.34
C VAL A 22 14.91 -6.09 -7.08
N LEU A 23 15.31 -5.98 -8.35
CA LEU A 23 15.04 -4.78 -9.14
C LEU A 23 13.55 -4.48 -9.28
N ALA A 24 12.72 -5.50 -9.49
CA ALA A 24 11.28 -5.34 -9.57
C ALA A 24 10.69 -4.78 -8.27
N VAL A 25 11.11 -5.29 -7.10
CA VAL A 25 10.67 -4.79 -5.80
C VAL A 25 11.11 -3.33 -5.60
N PHE A 26 12.36 -2.99 -5.91
CA PHE A 26 12.84 -1.61 -5.76
C PHE A 26 12.11 -0.63 -6.68
N VAL A 27 11.90 -0.98 -7.95
CA VAL A 27 11.27 -0.08 -8.91
C VAL A 27 9.77 0.04 -8.66
N TRP A 28 9.07 -1.09 -8.52
CA TRP A 28 7.61 -1.11 -8.49
C TRP A 28 7.03 -0.93 -7.09
N CYS A 29 7.61 -1.57 -6.06
CA CYS A 29 7.08 -1.43 -4.71
C CYS A 29 7.60 -0.15 -4.07
N LEU A 30 8.92 0.02 -3.99
CA LEU A 30 9.52 1.15 -3.29
C LEU A 30 9.47 2.44 -4.13
N GLY A 31 9.85 2.39 -5.41
CA GLY A 31 9.87 3.56 -6.28
C GLY A 31 8.49 4.21 -6.42
N PHE A 32 7.46 3.40 -6.66
CA PHE A 32 6.09 3.91 -6.76
C PHE A 32 5.57 4.43 -5.41
N ALA A 33 5.80 3.71 -4.32
CA ALA A 33 5.38 4.16 -2.98
C ALA A 33 6.07 5.48 -2.58
N LEU A 34 7.36 5.64 -2.86
CA LEU A 34 8.11 6.87 -2.60
C LEU A 34 7.59 8.03 -3.45
N LEU A 35 7.30 7.79 -4.73
CA LEU A 35 6.73 8.79 -5.62
C LEU A 35 5.35 9.28 -5.15
N LEU A 36 4.49 8.39 -4.67
CA LEU A 36 3.19 8.76 -4.09
C LEU A 36 3.36 9.50 -2.76
N SER A 37 4.28 9.05 -1.90
CA SER A 37 4.60 9.70 -0.62
C SER A 37 5.12 11.11 -0.83
N HIS A 38 6.03 11.30 -1.79
CA HIS A 38 6.54 12.61 -2.16
C HIS A 38 5.43 13.51 -2.73
N ALA A 39 4.55 12.99 -3.59
CA ALA A 39 3.42 13.75 -4.10
C ALA A 39 2.48 14.23 -2.98
N ILE A 40 2.24 13.41 -1.96
CA ILE A 40 1.41 13.77 -0.80
C ILE A 40 2.10 14.81 0.08
N TYR A 41 3.41 14.68 0.30
CA TYR A 41 4.18 15.66 1.07
C TYR A 41 4.24 17.04 0.40
N VAL A 42 4.34 17.07 -0.95
CA VAL A 42 4.40 18.31 -1.74
C VAL A 42 3.01 18.88 -2.04
N ALA A 43 1.95 18.10 -1.85
CA ALA A 43 0.57 18.51 -2.10
C ALA A 43 0.22 19.89 -1.52
N PRO A 44 0.43 20.22 -0.23
CA PRO A 44 0.02 21.50 0.34
C PRO A 44 0.72 22.71 -0.28
N THR A 45 1.92 22.57 -0.84
CA THR A 45 2.69 23.70 -1.40
C THR A 45 2.52 23.86 -2.91
N ARG A 46 2.08 22.84 -3.64
CA ARG A 46 1.94 22.86 -5.11
C ARG A 46 0.50 22.71 -5.61
N PHE A 47 -0.47 22.69 -4.69
CA PHE A 47 -1.88 22.48 -5.04
C PHE A 47 -2.46 23.58 -5.94
N GLU A 48 -1.87 24.78 -6.00
CA GLU A 48 -2.36 25.87 -6.86
C GLU A 48 -2.20 25.58 -8.37
N SER A 49 -1.28 24.68 -8.72
CA SER A 49 -1.02 24.37 -10.13
C SER A 49 -2.02 23.37 -10.69
N ILE A 50 -2.74 23.75 -11.75
CA ILE A 50 -3.72 22.90 -12.44
C ILE A 50 -3.07 21.61 -12.95
N ALA A 51 -1.83 21.67 -13.44
CA ALA A 51 -1.09 20.49 -13.90
C ALA A 51 -0.87 19.45 -12.79
N PHE A 52 -0.61 19.90 -11.55
CA PHE A 52 -0.46 19.01 -10.40
C PHE A 52 -1.80 18.42 -9.98
N GLN A 53 -2.86 19.25 -9.95
CA GLN A 53 -4.21 18.80 -9.63
C GLN A 53 -4.69 17.73 -10.60
N THR A 54 -4.54 17.91 -11.91
CA THR A 54 -4.97 16.92 -12.90
C THR A 54 -4.17 15.63 -12.81
N ARG A 55 -2.85 15.70 -12.61
CA ARG A 55 -1.97 14.52 -12.52
C ARG A 55 -2.23 13.67 -11.28
N TRP A 56 -2.46 14.32 -10.14
CA TRP A 56 -2.64 13.64 -8.84
C TRP A 56 -4.10 13.63 -8.37
N ALA A 57 -5.05 13.99 -9.24
CA ALA A 57 -6.48 13.99 -8.94
C ALA A 57 -6.93 12.63 -8.37
N PHE A 58 -6.43 11.54 -8.93
CA PHE A 58 -6.77 10.18 -8.48
C PHE A 58 -6.44 9.94 -7.00
N LEU A 59 -5.43 10.63 -6.48
CA LEU A 59 -4.92 10.45 -5.12
C LEU A 59 -5.74 11.28 -4.12
N PHE A 60 -6.14 12.49 -4.50
CA PHE A 60 -6.74 13.45 -3.58
C PHE A 60 -8.27 13.59 -3.68
N ILE A 61 -8.87 13.31 -4.84
CA ILE A 61 -10.31 13.59 -5.09
C ILE A 61 -11.26 12.85 -4.13
N ARG A 62 -10.81 11.71 -3.59
CA ARG A 62 -11.61 10.82 -2.73
C ARG A 62 -11.61 11.23 -1.25
N TYR A 63 -10.60 11.97 -0.81
CA TYR A 63 -10.37 12.28 0.60
C TYR A 63 -10.69 13.73 0.93
N ARG A 64 -10.94 14.01 2.21
CA ARG A 64 -11.05 15.37 2.72
C ARG A 64 -9.68 16.07 2.65
N PRO A 65 -9.60 17.37 2.26
CA PRO A 65 -8.32 18.08 2.20
C PRO A 65 -7.54 18.07 3.54
N ASP A 66 -8.24 18.13 4.67
CA ASP A 66 -7.64 18.06 6.02
C ASP A 66 -6.92 16.72 6.28
N VAL A 67 -7.33 15.65 5.61
CA VAL A 67 -6.82 14.28 5.79
C VAL A 67 -6.32 13.71 4.45
N HIS A 68 -5.73 14.54 3.60
CA HIS A 68 -5.18 14.14 2.29
C HIS A 68 -4.08 13.08 2.40
N TRP A 69 -3.39 13.01 3.53
CA TRP A 69 -2.38 11.99 3.84
C TRP A 69 -2.97 10.59 4.04
N TRP A 70 -4.30 10.44 4.13
CA TRP A 70 -4.95 9.13 4.27
C TRP A 70 -4.67 8.18 3.10
N ALA A 71 -4.42 8.72 1.91
CA ALA A 71 -3.96 7.93 0.77
C ALA A 71 -2.70 7.08 1.10
N LEU A 72 -1.79 7.59 1.94
CA LEU A 72 -0.63 6.83 2.40
C LEU A 72 -1.01 5.69 3.33
N VAL A 73 -1.98 5.91 4.23
CA VAL A 73 -2.45 4.87 5.15
C VAL A 73 -3.00 3.68 4.38
N ILE A 74 -3.73 3.90 3.28
CA ILE A 74 -4.23 2.82 2.43
C ILE A 74 -3.08 2.06 1.74
N ILE A 75 -2.08 2.76 1.23
CA ILE A 75 -0.91 2.14 0.59
C ILE A 75 -0.13 1.30 1.61
N VAL A 76 0.15 1.87 2.79
CA VAL A 76 0.85 1.18 3.88
C VAL A 76 0.06 -0.04 4.34
N LYS A 77 -1.28 0.06 4.49
CA LYS A 77 -2.14 -1.09 4.80
C LYS A 77 -1.97 -2.21 3.78
N GLY A 78 -2.01 -1.88 2.49
CA GLY A 78 -1.83 -2.86 1.42
C GLY A 78 -0.48 -3.58 1.53
N VAL A 79 0.60 -2.85 1.81
CA VAL A 79 1.94 -3.42 2.00
C VAL A 79 1.99 -4.33 3.23
N VAL A 80 1.47 -3.87 4.37
CA VAL A 80 1.45 -4.63 5.63
C VAL A 80 0.63 -5.93 5.50
N LEU A 81 -0.48 -5.90 4.77
CA LEU A 81 -1.28 -7.10 4.49
C LEU A 81 -0.47 -8.13 3.69
N ASN A 82 0.27 -7.70 2.66
CA ASN A 82 1.10 -8.59 1.85
C ASN A 82 2.29 -9.20 2.63
N PHE A 83 2.83 -8.48 3.62
CA PHE A 83 3.87 -9.02 4.50
C PHE A 83 3.39 -10.21 5.33
N GLY A 84 2.11 -10.28 5.69
CA GLY A 84 1.54 -11.44 6.37
C GLY A 84 1.71 -12.74 5.58
N SER A 85 1.49 -12.66 4.26
CA SER A 85 1.68 -13.80 3.36
C SER A 85 3.15 -14.22 3.20
N LEU A 86 4.08 -13.29 3.38
CA LEU A 86 5.52 -13.56 3.27
C LEU A 86 6.09 -14.21 4.52
N PHE A 87 5.73 -13.71 5.71
CA PHE A 87 6.35 -14.16 6.96
C PHE A 87 5.62 -15.33 7.63
N ILE A 88 4.32 -15.51 7.35
CA ILE A 88 3.51 -16.51 8.03
C ILE A 88 3.20 -17.66 7.09
N SER A 89 3.78 -18.83 7.35
CA SER A 89 3.60 -20.02 6.52
C SER A 89 2.32 -20.81 6.83
N PHE A 90 1.72 -20.61 8.01
CA PHE A 90 0.49 -21.30 8.42
C PHE A 90 -0.75 -20.48 8.05
N GLY A 91 -1.71 -21.10 7.35
CA GLY A 91 -2.91 -20.40 6.86
C GLY A 91 -3.74 -19.72 7.97
N VAL A 92 -3.87 -20.35 9.14
CA VAL A 92 -4.59 -19.76 10.27
C VAL A 92 -3.89 -18.51 10.80
N GLY A 93 -2.54 -18.50 10.82
CA GLY A 93 -1.78 -17.33 11.24
C GLY A 93 -1.93 -16.14 10.28
N GLN A 94 -2.05 -16.41 8.97
CA GLN A 94 -2.32 -15.37 7.97
C GLN A 94 -3.69 -14.71 8.21
N ILE A 95 -4.71 -15.49 8.59
CA ILE A 95 -6.03 -14.95 8.92
C ILE A 95 -5.94 -14.02 10.15
N TYR A 96 -5.29 -14.45 11.23
CA TYR A 96 -5.10 -13.61 12.41
C TYR A 96 -4.35 -12.31 12.09
N TRP A 97 -3.35 -12.37 11.20
CA TRP A 97 -2.62 -11.19 10.74
C TRP A 97 -3.54 -10.21 9.99
N ILE A 98 -4.31 -10.69 9.02
CA ILE A 98 -5.27 -9.86 8.27
C ILE A 98 -6.25 -9.20 9.23
N VAL A 99 -6.83 -9.96 10.16
CA VAL A 99 -7.77 -9.44 11.16
C VAL A 99 -7.13 -8.36 12.03
N ALA A 100 -5.91 -8.58 12.53
CA ALA A 100 -5.21 -7.60 13.35
C ALA A 100 -4.96 -6.27 12.59
N VAL A 101 -4.53 -6.36 11.33
CA VAL A 101 -4.30 -5.19 10.48
C VAL A 101 -5.62 -4.46 10.19
N LEU A 102 -6.71 -5.19 9.94
CA LEU A 102 -8.02 -4.59 9.70
C LEU A 102 -8.57 -3.89 10.94
N ILE A 103 -8.42 -4.46 12.14
CA ILE A 103 -8.84 -3.82 13.40
C ILE A 103 -8.13 -2.47 13.58
N ILE A 104 -6.81 -2.42 13.38
CA ILE A 104 -6.03 -1.18 13.48
C ILE A 104 -6.50 -0.17 12.43
N TYR A 105 -6.72 -0.62 11.19
CA TYR A 105 -7.22 0.25 10.12
C TYR A 105 -8.60 0.83 10.45
N THR A 106 -9.55 0.00 10.88
CA THR A 106 -10.91 0.43 11.22
C THR A 106 -10.90 1.40 12.40
N TYR A 107 -10.05 1.17 13.41
CA TYR A 107 -9.86 2.13 14.50
C TYR A 107 -9.41 3.50 13.98
N LEU A 108 -8.36 3.54 13.14
CA LEU A 108 -7.88 4.78 12.55
C LEU A 108 -8.97 5.45 11.68
N LEU A 109 -9.76 4.67 10.95
CA LEU A 109 -10.83 5.18 10.09
C LEU A 109 -11.92 5.89 10.92
N VAL A 110 -12.33 5.30 12.04
CA VAL A 110 -13.34 5.86 12.95
C VAL A 110 -12.83 7.10 13.68
N VAL A 111 -11.51 7.23 13.91
CA VAL A 111 -10.92 8.42 14.53
C VAL A 111 -10.77 9.57 13.53
N PHE A 112 -10.32 9.31 12.31
CA PHE A 112 -9.93 10.37 11.36
C PHE A 112 -11.00 10.73 10.33
N TRP A 113 -12.02 9.88 10.08
CA TRP A 113 -13.10 10.13 9.11
C TRP A 113 -12.61 10.73 7.77
N PRO A 114 -11.73 10.00 7.07
CA PRO A 114 -10.94 10.53 5.96
C PRO A 114 -11.74 10.74 4.67
N TRP A 115 -12.83 9.99 4.48
CA TRP A 115 -13.61 10.02 3.24
C TRP A 115 -14.39 11.32 3.12
N ARG A 116 -14.42 11.90 1.91
CA ARG A 116 -15.17 13.14 1.63
C ARG A 116 -16.67 13.00 1.87
N HIS A 117 -17.23 11.85 1.52
CA HIS A 117 -18.65 11.53 1.72
C HIS A 117 -18.81 10.56 2.88
N ASN A 118 -19.69 10.90 3.83
CA ASN A 118 -19.93 10.09 5.02
C ASN A 118 -20.42 8.67 4.71
N ILE A 119 -21.14 8.48 3.60
CA ILE A 119 -21.59 7.17 3.14
C ILE A 119 -20.41 6.22 2.95
N ASN A 120 -19.27 6.71 2.43
CA ASN A 120 -18.08 5.88 2.23
C ASN A 120 -17.43 5.48 3.56
N ASN A 121 -17.48 6.35 4.59
CA ASN A 121 -17.01 6.00 5.93
C ASN A 121 -17.86 4.85 6.52
N TYR A 122 -19.19 4.88 6.31
CA TYR A 122 -20.08 3.80 6.78
C TYR A 122 -19.89 2.50 6.00
N MET A 123 -19.68 2.57 4.68
CA MET A 123 -19.42 1.38 3.85
C MET A 123 -18.08 0.71 4.13
N ASP A 124 -17.05 1.45 4.51
CA ASP A 124 -15.74 0.89 4.87
C ASP A 124 -15.71 0.33 6.30
N PHE A 125 -16.75 0.63 7.10
CA PHE A 125 -16.93 0.09 8.45
C PHE A 125 -17.78 -1.19 8.48
N TYR A 126 -18.78 -1.30 7.60
CA TYR A 126 -19.72 -2.43 7.52
C TYR A 126 -19.19 -3.56 6.64
#